data_AF-A0A9P8BMD4-F1
#
_entry.id   AF-A0A9P8BMD4-F1
#
_cell.length_a   1.000
_cell.length_b   1.000
_cell.length_c   1.000
_cell.angle_alpha   90.00
_cell.angle_beta   90.00
_cell.angle_gamma   90.00
#
_symmetry.space_group_name_H-M   'P 1'
#
loop_
_entity.id
_entity.type
_entity.pdbx_description
1 polymer ?
#
loop_
_entity_poly.entity_id
_entity_poly.type
_entity_poly.pdbx_seq_one_letter_code
_entity_poly.pdbx_strand_id
1 'polypeptide(L)'
;MQQEHEHHRLLDLSSHHNQTHDDSSSSFVGQADNSSHHHHHHQPITTTPKYTRRQQDRTTQPSLWNTKEFYVYYLVFMFCIPYMFRTAHDASSVDNPNYEKYQHLLSDGFFGYKLDNSDGQWRGFRNNLPTLLIVVSIYIPLSHLFTAFFVPSKTTNSLKSPQQPLVRTYFFLAFSAIYLYFMYGNSILKIMLIVSTNYAIAKLGRNARWMPVATWAFNIAILFLNEGYKGYNFSDVHEALTWLDDNTGMDRRWDVHFNFTMLRLVSYNLDYYWSFNSDHELALEDRDRTPSNDKERVSQPAFAGDYCFTYYVAFALYAPLYVAGPIMTFNDFISQLRYPKTIPTKTLLMWVARLIFSLLTMEFVNHYMYMVAISKTQAWDDDTILQIAMIALFNLVLIWLKLLIIWRFFRLWALLDGIEAPENMIRCWGSWPYYRHLCAVGAVGNILLMITANLVGFCTGLEGTKMLIAEMFSSTQGYITLLGCLGAIFVCAQIQFEVRESEKRRGLFLNC
;
A
#
# COMPACT_ATOMS: atom_id res chain seq x y z
N MET A 1 -16.13 50.85 6.96
CA MET A 1 -15.12 51.66 7.67
C MET A 1 -15.06 51.18 9.11
N GLN A 2 -13.87 50.75 9.52
CA GLN A 2 -13.43 50.45 10.90
C GLN A 2 -14.21 49.41 11.71
N GLN A 3 -13.89 48.12 11.54
CA GLN A 3 -13.75 47.13 12.63
C GLN A 3 -13.31 45.74 12.12
N GLU A 4 -12.19 45.64 11.38
CA GLU A 4 -11.72 44.34 10.88
C GLU A 4 -10.18 44.24 10.73
N HIS A 5 -9.41 44.79 11.69
CA HIS A 5 -7.94 44.85 11.59
C HIS A 5 -7.14 44.55 12.87
N GLU A 6 -7.69 43.81 13.84
CA GLU A 6 -7.00 43.58 15.14
C GLU A 6 -6.73 42.12 15.56
N HIS A 7 -6.91 41.13 14.69
CA HIS A 7 -6.67 39.72 15.07
C HIS A 7 -5.46 39.01 14.43
N HIS A 8 -4.58 39.72 13.72
CA HIS A 8 -3.44 39.12 12.98
C HIS A 8 -2.03 39.50 13.47
N ARG A 9 -1.86 39.88 14.75
CA ARG A 9 -0.51 40.05 15.33
C ARG A 9 -0.43 39.40 16.70
N LEU A 10 -0.09 38.12 16.79
CA LEU A 10 0.33 37.52 18.08
C LEU A 10 1.06 36.17 17.98
N LEU A 11 1.83 35.88 16.93
CA LEU A 11 2.73 34.69 16.92
C LEU A 11 4.02 34.96 16.11
N ASP A 12 4.77 35.98 16.52
CA ASP A 12 6.19 36.13 16.17
C ASP A 12 6.83 36.93 17.31
N LEU A 13 7.52 36.23 18.21
CA LEU A 13 8.54 36.75 19.15
C LEU A 13 8.89 35.64 20.16
N SER A 14 10.02 34.96 19.95
CA SER A 14 11.07 34.80 20.99
C SER A 14 12.20 33.91 20.48
N SER A 15 13.18 34.52 19.83
CA SER A 15 14.53 33.98 19.67
C SER A 15 15.50 34.87 20.46
N HIS A 16 16.11 34.35 21.53
CA HIS A 16 17.55 34.45 21.85
C HIS A 16 17.89 34.23 23.34
N HIS A 17 18.68 33.19 23.61
CA HIS A 17 19.88 33.14 24.48
C HIS A 17 20.48 31.72 24.28
N ASN A 18 21.78 31.48 24.04
CA ASN A 18 22.97 31.96 24.75
C ASN A 18 24.26 31.83 23.91
N GLN A 19 25.12 32.88 24.00
CA GLN A 19 26.58 32.92 24.29
C GLN A 19 27.55 31.93 23.59
N THR A 20 28.41 32.38 22.67
CA THR A 20 29.77 33.02 22.79
C THR A 20 30.91 32.11 23.25
N HIS A 21 31.91 31.94 22.39
CA HIS A 21 33.34 31.92 22.75
C HIS A 21 34.16 32.54 21.62
N ASP A 22 34.87 33.61 21.96
CA ASP A 22 35.88 34.31 21.16
C ASP A 22 37.15 33.48 20.99
N ASP A 23 37.90 33.71 19.91
CA ASP A 23 39.30 34.16 20.07
C ASP A 23 39.89 34.78 18.79
N SER A 24 40.74 35.76 19.05
CA SER A 24 41.22 36.86 18.20
C SER A 24 42.54 36.62 17.44
N SER A 25 42.94 37.63 16.66
CA SER A 25 44.28 37.93 16.05
C SER A 25 44.54 37.29 14.66
N SER A 26 45.14 37.93 13.65
CA SER A 26 46.04 39.08 13.57
C SER A 26 46.13 39.66 12.14
N SER A 27 46.44 40.96 12.09
CA SER A 27 47.00 41.83 11.02
C SER A 27 47.66 41.24 9.77
N PHE A 28 47.45 41.85 8.59
CA PHE A 28 48.52 42.57 7.85
C PHE A 28 47.99 43.49 6.72
N VAL A 29 48.77 44.54 6.44
CA VAL A 29 48.52 45.75 5.65
C VAL A 29 49.14 45.66 4.23
N GLY A 30 48.59 46.40 3.26
CA GLY A 30 49.30 46.83 2.03
C GLY A 30 48.35 47.21 0.88
N GLN A 31 47.91 48.48 0.74
CA GLN A 31 48.53 49.62 0.02
C GLN A 31 47.96 49.83 -1.41
N ALA A 32 47.53 51.09 -1.62
CA ALA A 32 46.94 51.75 -2.78
C ALA A 32 47.64 51.57 -4.15
N ASP A 33 46.88 51.64 -5.26
CA ASP A 33 47.00 52.78 -6.19
C ASP A 33 45.89 52.87 -7.27
N ASN A 34 45.68 54.11 -7.71
CA ASN A 34 44.68 54.64 -8.65
C ASN A 34 44.65 54.00 -10.04
N SER A 35 43.46 53.86 -10.65
CA SER A 35 43.07 54.62 -11.85
C SER A 35 41.70 54.21 -12.41
N SER A 36 40.99 55.24 -12.82
CA SER A 36 39.65 55.30 -13.37
C SER A 36 39.49 54.62 -14.74
N HIS A 37 38.48 53.76 -14.89
CA HIS A 37 37.65 53.72 -16.10
C HIS A 37 36.27 53.11 -15.79
N HIS A 38 35.23 53.90 -16.06
CA HIS A 38 33.84 53.49 -16.04
C HIS A 38 33.58 52.40 -17.10
N HIS A 39 33.23 51.20 -16.66
CA HIS A 39 32.39 50.27 -17.42
C HIS A 39 31.31 49.73 -16.47
N HIS A 40 30.05 50.12 -16.73
CA HIS A 40 28.89 49.51 -16.09
C HIS A 40 28.77 48.06 -16.57
N HIS A 41 29.41 47.13 -15.84
CA HIS A 41 29.04 45.73 -15.89
C HIS A 41 27.80 45.55 -15.01
N HIS A 42 26.63 45.39 -15.65
CA HIS A 42 25.51 44.69 -15.03
C HIS A 42 25.96 43.26 -14.73
N GLN A 43 26.37 43.01 -13.49
CA GLN A 43 26.39 41.65 -12.96
C GLN A 43 24.93 41.24 -12.73
N PRO A 44 24.44 40.14 -13.33
CA PRO A 44 23.16 39.60 -12.92
C PRO A 44 23.32 39.13 -11.48
N ILE A 45 22.52 39.70 -10.57
CA ILE A 45 22.34 39.19 -9.22
C ILE A 45 21.61 37.86 -9.37
N THR A 46 22.37 36.78 -9.60
CA THR A 46 21.87 35.42 -9.52
C THR A 46 21.68 35.09 -8.04
N THR A 47 20.61 35.61 -7.43
CA THR A 47 20.08 35.05 -6.19
C THR A 47 19.42 33.72 -6.53
N THR A 48 20.23 32.69 -6.77
CA THR A 48 19.72 31.33 -6.65
C THR A 48 19.35 31.13 -5.18
N PRO A 49 18.08 30.86 -4.84
CA PRO A 49 17.78 30.38 -3.52
C PRO A 49 18.48 29.03 -3.42
N LYS A 50 19.55 28.95 -2.61
CA LYS A 50 20.12 27.68 -2.19
C LYS A 50 19.05 26.97 -1.37
N TYR A 51 18.18 26.23 -2.06
CA TYR A 51 17.38 25.22 -1.42
C TYR A 51 18.36 24.18 -0.91
N THR A 52 18.72 24.28 0.37
CA THR A 52 19.41 23.23 1.08
C THR A 52 18.44 22.07 1.13
N ARG A 53 18.48 21.20 0.10
CA ARG A 53 17.85 19.89 0.10
C ARG A 53 18.24 19.29 1.44
N ARG A 54 17.28 19.09 2.36
CA ARG A 54 17.51 18.34 3.60
C ARG A 54 18.12 17.01 3.15
N GLN A 55 19.44 16.90 3.21
CA GLN A 55 20.11 15.63 3.09
C GLN A 55 19.55 14.84 4.25
N GLN A 56 18.69 13.89 3.94
CA GLN A 56 18.16 12.97 4.93
C GLN A 56 19.38 12.29 5.53
N ASP A 57 19.60 12.56 6.83
CA ASP A 57 20.82 12.20 7.54
C ASP A 57 21.09 10.71 7.36
N ARG A 58 22.20 10.39 6.69
CA ARG A 58 22.61 9.02 6.34
C ARG A 58 23.25 8.30 7.55
N THR A 59 22.81 8.58 8.76
CA THR A 59 23.31 7.89 9.95
C THR A 59 22.60 6.54 10.06
N THR A 60 23.20 5.49 9.49
CA THR A 60 22.80 4.11 9.78
C THR A 60 23.37 3.71 11.13
N GLN A 61 22.57 3.07 11.98
CA GLN A 61 23.09 2.53 13.25
C GLN A 61 23.99 1.32 12.98
N PRO A 62 25.00 1.05 13.83
CA PRO A 62 25.86 -0.12 13.69
C PRO A 62 25.04 -1.42 13.75
N SER A 63 25.58 -2.46 13.14
CA SER A 63 24.94 -3.78 13.08
C SER A 63 24.76 -4.38 14.48
N LEU A 64 23.52 -4.76 14.82
CA LEU A 64 23.18 -5.39 16.10
C LEU A 64 23.22 -6.93 16.06
N TRP A 65 23.32 -7.53 14.86
CA TRP A 65 23.28 -8.99 14.64
C TRP A 65 24.20 -9.81 15.56
N ASN A 66 25.36 -9.28 15.95
CA ASN A 66 26.38 -9.98 16.76
C ASN A 66 26.44 -9.50 18.22
N THR A 67 25.41 -8.83 18.71
CA THR A 67 25.35 -8.35 20.10
C THR A 67 24.80 -9.41 21.04
N LYS A 68 25.18 -9.36 22.33
CA LYS A 68 24.68 -10.28 23.38
C LYS A 68 23.15 -10.29 23.46
N GLU A 69 22.54 -9.11 23.30
CA GLU A 69 21.09 -8.93 23.26
C GLU A 69 20.45 -9.73 22.11
N PHE A 70 21.00 -9.65 20.90
CA PHE A 70 20.46 -10.39 19.74
C PHE A 70 20.64 -11.89 19.86
N TYR A 71 21.70 -12.37 20.52
CA TYR A 71 21.82 -13.81 20.82
C TYR A 71 20.69 -14.30 21.74
N VAL A 72 20.27 -13.50 22.73
CA VAL A 72 19.09 -13.81 23.55
C VAL A 72 17.83 -13.83 22.68
N TYR A 73 17.67 -12.86 21.79
CA TYR A 73 16.55 -12.82 20.84
C TYR A 73 16.50 -14.03 19.92
N TYR A 74 17.65 -14.52 19.43
CA TYR A 74 17.69 -15.75 18.64
C TYR A 74 17.28 -16.98 19.44
N LEU A 75 17.69 -17.09 20.70
CA LEU A 75 17.26 -18.19 21.57
C LEU A 75 15.74 -18.15 21.77
N VAL A 76 15.19 -17.00 22.14
CA VAL A 76 13.74 -16.84 22.29
C VAL A 76 13.03 -17.19 20.98
N PHE A 77 13.49 -16.69 19.84
CA PHE A 77 12.91 -16.99 18.54
C PHE A 77 12.98 -18.49 18.20
N MET A 78 14.12 -19.13 18.45
CA MET A 78 14.35 -20.55 18.16
C MET A 78 13.43 -21.48 18.96
N PHE A 79 13.10 -21.15 20.22
CA PHE A 79 12.22 -21.98 21.04
C PHE A 79 10.75 -21.56 20.96
N CYS A 80 10.45 -20.27 21.03
CA CYS A 80 9.07 -19.79 21.07
C CYS A 80 8.34 -20.01 19.75
N ILE A 81 8.96 -19.74 18.60
CA ILE A 81 8.26 -19.85 17.31
C ILE A 81 7.85 -21.30 17.03
N PRO A 82 8.73 -22.32 17.10
CA PRO A 82 8.31 -23.71 16.93
C PRO A 82 7.27 -24.15 17.95
N TYR A 83 7.37 -23.68 19.20
CA TYR A 83 6.36 -23.96 20.23
C TYR A 83 4.98 -23.39 19.86
N MET A 84 4.92 -22.15 19.36
CA MET A 84 3.67 -21.53 18.88
C MET A 84 3.04 -22.34 17.74
N PHE A 85 3.84 -22.72 16.73
CA PHE A 85 3.36 -23.56 15.63
C PHE A 85 2.85 -24.92 16.11
N ARG A 86 3.56 -25.55 17.04
CA ARG A 86 3.14 -26.81 17.65
C ARG A 86 1.83 -26.67 18.41
N THR A 87 1.68 -25.66 19.26
CA THR A 87 0.45 -25.45 20.02
C THR A 87 -0.75 -25.15 19.11
N ALA A 88 -0.53 -24.38 18.04
CA ALA A 88 -1.56 -24.16 17.02
C ALA A 88 -1.94 -25.47 16.31
N HIS A 89 -0.96 -26.28 15.92
CA HIS A 89 -1.19 -27.60 15.34
C HIS A 89 -1.98 -28.50 16.29
N ASP A 90 -1.58 -28.59 17.57
CA ASP A 90 -2.24 -29.42 18.59
C ASP A 90 -3.70 -28.97 18.82
N ALA A 91 -3.98 -27.66 18.74
CA ALA A 91 -5.35 -27.13 18.77
C ALA A 91 -6.18 -27.55 17.54
N SER A 92 -5.53 -27.84 16.41
CA SER A 92 -6.19 -28.23 15.15
C SER A 92 -6.04 -29.70 14.76
N SER A 93 -5.36 -30.51 15.59
CA SER A 93 -5.08 -31.91 15.30
C SER A 93 -6.37 -32.73 15.23
N VAL A 94 -6.32 -33.82 14.48
CA VAL A 94 -7.39 -34.84 14.45
C VAL A 94 -7.61 -35.44 15.85
N ASP A 95 -6.60 -35.42 16.71
CA ASP A 95 -6.68 -35.91 18.08
C ASP A 95 -7.42 -34.95 19.03
N ASN A 96 -7.66 -33.69 18.62
CA ASN A 96 -8.39 -32.74 19.44
C ASN A 96 -9.90 -33.09 19.42
N PRO A 97 -10.59 -33.16 20.58
CA PRO A 97 -12.03 -33.44 20.63
C PRO A 97 -12.88 -32.44 19.82
N ASN A 98 -12.37 -31.23 19.58
CA ASN A 98 -13.04 -30.21 18.79
C ASN A 98 -12.97 -30.46 17.27
N TYR A 99 -12.16 -31.42 16.79
CA TYR A 99 -11.98 -31.70 15.36
C TYR A 99 -13.29 -31.97 14.62
N GLU A 100 -14.20 -32.71 15.24
CA GLU A 100 -15.49 -33.08 14.63
C GLU A 100 -16.36 -31.86 14.29
N LYS A 101 -16.19 -30.75 15.02
CA LYS A 101 -16.99 -29.53 14.85
C LYS A 101 -16.65 -28.79 13.56
N TYR A 102 -15.40 -28.87 13.09
CA TYR A 102 -14.95 -28.11 11.91
C TYR A 102 -14.48 -28.96 10.74
N GLN A 103 -14.34 -30.28 10.88
CA GLN A 103 -13.90 -31.18 9.80
C GLN A 103 -14.70 -31.01 8.49
N HIS A 104 -15.98 -30.65 8.59
CA HIS A 104 -16.86 -30.45 7.44
C HIS A 104 -16.50 -29.22 6.58
N LEU A 105 -15.71 -28.28 7.13
CA LEU A 105 -15.19 -27.12 6.39
C LEU A 105 -13.84 -27.42 5.70
N LEU A 106 -13.21 -28.55 6.02
CA LEU A 106 -11.94 -28.95 5.43
C LEU A 106 -12.16 -29.56 4.06
N SER A 107 -11.32 -29.15 3.11
CA SER A 107 -11.29 -29.70 1.77
C SER A 107 -10.15 -30.71 1.62
N ASP A 108 -10.24 -31.57 0.62
CA ASP A 108 -9.10 -32.41 0.26
C ASP A 108 -8.02 -31.56 -0.42
N GLY A 109 -6.83 -31.60 0.16
CA GLY A 109 -5.64 -30.94 -0.34
C GLY A 109 -4.79 -31.86 -1.20
N PHE A 110 -3.50 -31.53 -1.30
CA PHE A 110 -2.57 -32.37 -2.07
C PHE A 110 -2.25 -33.66 -1.32
N PHE A 111 -2.06 -34.75 -2.08
CA PHE A 111 -1.61 -36.05 -1.55
C PHE A 111 -2.51 -36.65 -0.46
N GLY A 112 -3.81 -36.32 -0.45
CA GLY A 112 -4.78 -36.89 0.49
C GLY A 112 -4.80 -36.24 1.87
N TYR A 113 -3.97 -35.21 2.11
CA TYR A 113 -4.01 -34.43 3.36
C TYR A 113 -5.16 -33.42 3.32
N LYS A 114 -5.80 -33.20 4.46
CA LYS A 114 -6.84 -32.17 4.60
C LYS A 114 -6.24 -30.76 4.54
N LEU A 115 -7.02 -29.85 4.00
CA LEU A 115 -6.68 -28.45 3.78
C LEU A 115 -7.78 -27.55 4.30
N ASP A 116 -7.41 -26.56 5.12
CA ASP A 116 -8.30 -25.45 5.47
C ASP A 116 -8.40 -24.47 4.30
N ASN A 117 -9.44 -24.64 3.47
CA ASN A 117 -9.82 -23.70 2.43
C ASN A 117 -11.10 -22.94 2.84
N SER A 118 -11.32 -22.73 4.14
CA SER A 118 -12.57 -22.16 4.66
C SER A 118 -12.70 -20.64 4.45
N ASP A 119 -11.59 -19.89 4.33
CA ASP A 119 -11.59 -18.45 4.05
C ASP A 119 -12.12 -18.15 2.63
N GLY A 120 -13.17 -17.31 2.53
CA GLY A 120 -13.85 -17.06 1.26
C GLY A 120 -13.00 -16.26 0.26
N GLN A 121 -12.23 -15.29 0.73
CA GLN A 121 -11.39 -14.45 -0.14
C GLN A 121 -10.20 -15.24 -0.67
N TRP A 122 -9.53 -16.01 0.20
CA TRP A 122 -8.44 -16.89 -0.18
C TRP A 122 -8.93 -18.00 -1.11
N ARG A 123 -10.04 -18.67 -0.79
CA ARG A 123 -10.67 -19.69 -1.65
C ARG A 123 -10.97 -19.14 -3.04
N GLY A 124 -11.57 -17.94 -3.11
CA GLY A 124 -11.86 -17.26 -4.36
C GLY A 124 -10.61 -17.02 -5.21
N PHE A 125 -9.53 -16.52 -4.61
CA PHE A 125 -8.26 -16.32 -5.29
C PHE A 125 -7.59 -17.64 -5.70
N ARG A 126 -7.44 -18.58 -4.77
CA ARG A 126 -6.76 -19.87 -4.96
C ARG A 126 -7.42 -20.71 -6.06
N ASN A 127 -8.75 -20.83 -6.03
CA ASN A 127 -9.48 -21.64 -7.00
C ASN A 127 -9.47 -21.01 -8.40
N ASN A 128 -9.41 -19.68 -8.50
CA ASN A 128 -9.32 -18.96 -9.77
C ASN A 128 -7.88 -18.64 -10.20
N LEU A 129 -6.86 -19.06 -9.44
CA LEU A 129 -5.46 -18.79 -9.75
C LEU A 129 -5.06 -19.30 -11.15
N PRO A 130 -5.47 -20.50 -11.60
CA PRO A 130 -5.18 -20.96 -12.97
C PRO A 130 -5.78 -20.03 -14.04
N THR A 131 -7.04 -19.60 -13.85
CA THR A 131 -7.71 -18.65 -14.75
C THR A 131 -6.98 -17.31 -14.79
N LEU A 132 -6.56 -16.79 -13.63
CA LEU A 132 -5.78 -15.56 -13.55
C LEU A 132 -4.43 -15.69 -14.26
N LEU A 133 -3.74 -16.83 -14.12
CA LEU A 133 -2.49 -17.09 -14.83
C LEU A 133 -2.69 -17.10 -16.35
N ILE A 134 -3.76 -17.72 -16.85
CA ILE A 134 -4.11 -17.69 -18.29
C ILE A 134 -4.34 -16.25 -18.77
N VAL A 135 -5.10 -15.45 -18.02
CA VAL A 135 -5.36 -14.05 -18.34
C VAL A 135 -4.06 -13.25 -18.39
N VAL A 136 -3.17 -13.41 -17.41
CA VAL A 136 -1.84 -12.75 -17.39
C VAL A 136 -0.99 -13.20 -18.57
N SER A 137 -0.96 -14.50 -18.88
CA SER A 137 -0.21 -15.08 -20.00
C SER A 137 -0.70 -14.60 -21.36
N ILE A 138 -1.96 -14.18 -21.50
CA ILE A 138 -2.48 -13.54 -22.71
C ILE A 138 -2.21 -12.03 -22.69
N TYR A 139 -2.50 -11.36 -21.58
CA TYR A 139 -2.37 -9.90 -21.45
C TYR A 139 -0.93 -9.42 -21.70
N ILE A 140 0.06 -10.07 -21.09
CA ILE A 140 1.45 -9.59 -21.11
C ILE A 140 2.02 -9.59 -22.54
N PRO A 141 1.97 -10.70 -23.31
CA PRO A 141 2.40 -10.69 -24.71
C PRO A 141 1.65 -9.66 -25.55
N LEU A 142 0.34 -9.52 -25.39
CA LEU A 142 -0.46 -8.54 -26.14
C LEU A 142 -0.03 -7.10 -25.82
N SER A 143 0.21 -6.77 -24.56
CA SER A 143 0.69 -5.44 -24.14
C SER A 143 2.05 -5.11 -24.72
N HIS A 144 3.00 -6.06 -24.66
CA HIS A 144 4.34 -5.89 -25.22
C HIS A 144 4.32 -5.81 -26.74
N LEU A 145 3.49 -6.61 -27.40
CA LEU A 145 3.31 -6.59 -28.85
C LEU A 145 2.71 -5.25 -29.31
N PHE A 146 1.67 -4.78 -28.63
CA PHE A 146 1.08 -3.46 -28.87
C PHE A 146 2.11 -2.35 -28.68
N THR A 147 2.92 -2.44 -27.62
CA THR A 147 3.99 -1.48 -27.35
C THR A 147 5.04 -1.51 -28.46
N ALA A 148 5.46 -2.69 -28.92
CA ALA A 148 6.47 -2.84 -29.97
C ALA A 148 6.00 -2.29 -31.33
N PHE A 149 4.71 -2.40 -31.66
CA PHE A 149 4.17 -1.93 -32.94
C PHE A 149 3.77 -0.45 -32.94
N PHE A 150 3.16 0.04 -31.85
CA PHE A 150 2.47 1.33 -31.85
C PHE A 150 3.16 2.41 -31.02
N VAL A 151 4.11 2.05 -30.15
CA VAL A 151 4.87 3.04 -29.38
C VAL A 151 6.17 3.35 -30.13
N PRO A 152 6.37 4.61 -30.56
CA PRO A 152 7.58 5.00 -31.29
C PRO A 152 8.85 4.57 -30.55
N SER A 153 9.77 3.92 -31.25
CA SER A 153 10.98 3.30 -30.68
C SER A 153 11.84 4.30 -29.87
N LYS A 154 12.58 3.75 -28.91
CA LYS A 154 13.36 4.39 -27.82
C LYS A 154 14.46 5.41 -28.24
N THR A 155 14.51 5.85 -29.49
CA THR A 155 15.70 6.52 -30.07
C THR A 155 15.69 8.04 -29.98
N THR A 156 14.65 8.71 -29.50
CA THR A 156 14.70 10.17 -29.30
C THR A 156 13.90 10.58 -28.08
N ASN A 157 14.25 11.73 -27.47
CA ASN A 157 13.54 12.40 -26.37
C ASN A 157 12.04 12.72 -26.65
N SER A 158 11.45 12.11 -27.67
CA SER A 158 10.12 12.30 -28.24
C SER A 158 8.98 12.11 -27.22
N LEU A 159 8.95 10.96 -26.51
CA LEU A 159 7.89 10.60 -25.54
C LEU A 159 7.81 11.55 -24.33
N LYS A 160 8.81 12.40 -24.15
CA LYS A 160 8.91 13.37 -23.05
C LYS A 160 8.15 14.67 -23.33
N SER A 161 7.62 14.85 -24.55
CA SER A 161 6.86 16.06 -24.91
C SER A 161 5.40 15.98 -24.45
N PRO A 162 4.82 17.06 -23.88
CA PRO A 162 3.40 17.14 -23.54
C PRO A 162 2.47 16.87 -24.73
N GLN A 163 2.94 17.15 -25.95
CA GLN A 163 2.11 17.07 -27.17
C GLN A 163 1.95 15.63 -27.69
N GLN A 164 2.76 14.68 -27.23
CA GLN A 164 2.67 13.30 -27.69
C GLN A 164 1.61 12.50 -26.94
N PRO A 165 0.72 11.78 -27.66
CA PRO A 165 -0.27 10.94 -27.02
C PRO A 165 0.37 9.69 -26.41
N LEU A 166 -0.13 9.29 -25.23
CA LEU A 166 0.27 8.06 -24.55
C LEU A 166 -0.46 6.87 -25.16
N VAL A 167 0.04 6.38 -26.29
CA VAL A 167 -0.63 5.36 -27.11
C VAL A 167 -0.95 4.07 -26.34
N ARG A 168 -0.12 3.69 -25.34
CA ARG A 168 -0.36 2.51 -24.48
C ARG A 168 -1.69 2.58 -23.72
N THR A 169 -2.19 3.78 -23.42
CA THR A 169 -3.48 3.94 -22.72
C THR A 169 -4.66 3.39 -23.52
N TYR A 170 -4.61 3.41 -24.85
CA TYR A 170 -5.65 2.83 -25.69
C TYR A 170 -5.73 1.31 -25.55
N PHE A 171 -4.57 0.63 -25.44
CA PHE A 171 -4.52 -0.79 -25.12
C PHE A 171 -5.13 -1.07 -23.74
N PHE A 172 -4.75 -0.28 -22.72
CA PHE A 172 -5.32 -0.44 -21.37
C PHE A 172 -6.84 -0.26 -21.37
N LEU A 173 -7.36 0.75 -22.07
CA LEU A 173 -8.80 0.98 -22.18
C LEU A 173 -9.51 -0.18 -22.88
N ALA A 174 -8.99 -0.62 -24.03
CA ALA A 174 -9.59 -1.72 -24.78
C ALA A 174 -9.60 -3.02 -23.96
N PHE A 175 -8.46 -3.37 -23.34
CA PHE A 175 -8.36 -4.56 -22.51
C PHE A 175 -9.26 -4.45 -21.27
N SER A 176 -9.26 -3.30 -20.59
CA SER A 176 -10.07 -3.11 -19.37
C SER A 176 -11.57 -3.14 -19.68
N ALA A 177 -12.01 -2.62 -20.85
CA ALA A 177 -13.40 -2.73 -21.27
C ALA A 177 -13.83 -4.20 -21.45
N ILE A 178 -13.02 -5.01 -22.14
CA ILE A 178 -13.28 -6.45 -22.34
C ILE A 178 -13.24 -7.18 -21.00
N TYR A 179 -12.20 -6.93 -20.19
CA TYR A 179 -11.99 -7.56 -18.90
C TYR A 179 -13.14 -7.26 -17.92
N LEU A 180 -13.54 -6.00 -17.79
CA LEU A 180 -14.62 -5.59 -16.88
C LEU A 180 -15.99 -6.04 -17.37
N TYR A 181 -16.23 -6.09 -18.68
CA TYR A 181 -17.48 -6.66 -19.21
C TYR A 181 -17.55 -8.17 -18.95
N PHE A 182 -16.45 -8.90 -19.10
CA PHE A 182 -16.40 -10.32 -18.71
C PHE A 182 -16.63 -10.51 -17.21
N MET A 183 -16.00 -9.68 -16.38
CA MET A 183 -16.09 -9.78 -14.92
C MET A 183 -17.47 -9.39 -14.39
N TYR A 184 -18.07 -8.30 -14.89
CA TYR A 184 -19.24 -7.64 -14.27
C TYR A 184 -20.43 -7.43 -15.21
N GLY A 185 -20.33 -7.87 -16.46
CA GLY A 185 -21.38 -7.75 -17.47
C GLY A 185 -21.83 -6.31 -17.68
N ASN A 186 -23.15 -6.09 -17.63
CA ASN A 186 -23.75 -4.77 -17.81
C ASN A 186 -23.50 -3.80 -16.65
N SER A 187 -23.02 -4.28 -15.50
CA SER A 187 -22.67 -3.41 -14.37
C SER A 187 -21.50 -2.47 -14.69
N ILE A 188 -20.75 -2.71 -15.79
CA ILE A 188 -19.78 -1.76 -16.31
C ILE A 188 -20.38 -0.38 -16.58
N LEU A 189 -21.67 -0.29 -16.93
CA LEU A 189 -22.36 0.99 -17.13
C LEU A 189 -22.46 1.79 -15.82
N LYS A 190 -22.72 1.12 -14.70
CA LYS A 190 -22.76 1.73 -13.36
C LYS A 190 -21.36 2.23 -12.97
N ILE A 191 -20.33 1.42 -13.18
CA ILE A 191 -18.93 1.79 -12.95
C ILE A 191 -18.56 3.03 -13.78
N MET A 192 -18.87 3.04 -15.08
CA MET A 192 -18.56 4.15 -15.97
C MET A 192 -19.31 5.43 -15.60
N LEU A 193 -20.56 5.32 -15.13
CA LEU A 193 -21.31 6.46 -14.63
C LEU A 193 -20.61 7.10 -13.42
N ILE A 194 -20.25 6.30 -12.41
CA ILE A 194 -19.59 6.79 -11.20
C ILE A 194 -18.23 7.43 -11.53
N VAL A 195 -17.42 6.76 -12.36
CA VAL A 195 -16.11 7.26 -12.83
C VAL A 195 -16.29 8.59 -13.57
N SER A 196 -17.27 8.69 -14.47
CA SER A 196 -17.51 9.91 -15.25
C SER A 196 -18.03 11.07 -14.40
N THR A 197 -18.94 10.82 -13.46
CA THR A 197 -19.41 11.83 -12.51
C THR A 197 -18.26 12.35 -11.65
N ASN A 198 -17.38 11.46 -11.18
CA ASN A 198 -16.22 11.86 -10.39
C ASN A 198 -15.25 12.76 -11.19
N TYR A 199 -14.97 12.40 -12.44
CA TYR A 199 -14.19 13.22 -13.35
C TYR A 199 -14.80 14.61 -13.56
N ALA A 200 -16.12 14.66 -13.74
CA ALA A 200 -16.84 15.92 -13.91
C ALA A 200 -16.69 16.84 -12.69
N ILE A 201 -16.76 16.29 -11.46
CA ILE A 201 -16.49 17.05 -10.23
C ILE A 201 -15.10 17.72 -10.30
N ALA A 202 -14.07 16.96 -10.70
CA ALA A 202 -12.72 17.48 -10.83
C ALA A 202 -12.63 18.62 -11.85
N LYS A 203 -13.24 18.43 -13.03
CA LYS A 203 -13.18 19.39 -14.15
C LYS A 203 -14.00 20.64 -13.93
N LEU A 204 -15.15 20.54 -13.27
CA LEU A 204 -15.96 21.69 -12.90
C LEU A 204 -15.31 22.47 -11.76
N GLY A 205 -14.67 21.79 -10.81
CA GLY A 205 -14.05 22.41 -9.64
C GLY A 205 -12.70 23.07 -9.91
N ARG A 206 -11.84 22.48 -10.75
CA ARG A 206 -10.47 22.98 -11.05
C ARG A 206 -9.69 23.33 -9.78
N ASN A 207 -9.40 24.62 -9.54
CA ASN A 207 -8.67 25.11 -8.37
C ASN A 207 -9.58 25.57 -7.21
N ALA A 208 -10.89 25.38 -7.32
CA ALA A 208 -11.82 25.78 -6.27
C ALA A 208 -11.69 24.89 -5.03
N ARG A 209 -11.69 25.52 -3.85
CA ARG A 209 -11.52 24.84 -2.55
C ARG A 209 -12.61 23.81 -2.23
N TRP A 210 -13.79 23.92 -2.85
CA TRP A 210 -14.87 22.95 -2.66
C TRP A 210 -14.60 21.61 -3.37
N MET A 211 -13.73 21.57 -4.37
CA MET A 211 -13.54 20.38 -5.21
C MET A 211 -12.97 19.17 -4.46
N PRO A 212 -11.93 19.29 -3.61
CA PRO A 212 -11.49 18.19 -2.77
C PRO A 212 -12.60 17.69 -1.82
N VAL A 213 -13.38 18.61 -1.24
CA VAL A 213 -14.48 18.27 -0.32
C VAL A 213 -15.58 17.50 -1.07
N ALA A 214 -16.02 17.98 -2.23
CA ALA A 214 -17.02 17.31 -3.04
C ALA A 214 -16.53 15.94 -3.55
N THR A 215 -15.24 15.83 -3.90
CA THR A 215 -14.62 14.55 -4.29
C THR A 215 -14.71 13.53 -3.16
N TRP A 216 -14.32 13.90 -1.95
CA TRP A 216 -14.40 12.99 -0.80
C TRP A 216 -15.85 12.66 -0.44
N ALA A 217 -16.73 13.67 -0.39
CA ALA A 217 -18.14 13.47 -0.08
C ALA A 217 -18.82 12.52 -1.07
N PHE A 218 -18.59 12.72 -2.38
CA PHE A 218 -19.13 11.84 -3.42
C PHE A 218 -18.60 10.40 -3.29
N ASN A 219 -17.29 10.22 -3.17
CA ASN A 219 -16.69 8.89 -3.09
C ASN A 219 -17.09 8.12 -1.81
N ILE A 220 -17.18 8.81 -0.67
CA ILE A 220 -17.67 8.22 0.59
C ILE A 220 -19.15 7.84 0.47
N ALA A 221 -19.98 8.72 -0.11
CA ALA A 221 -21.39 8.42 -0.35
C ALA A 221 -21.55 7.18 -1.24
N ILE A 222 -20.80 7.09 -2.35
CA ILE A 222 -20.80 5.91 -3.21
C ILE A 222 -20.37 4.65 -2.45
N LEU A 223 -19.37 4.73 -1.56
CA LEU A 223 -18.94 3.58 -0.77
C LEU A 223 -20.07 3.07 0.15
N PHE A 224 -20.76 3.97 0.85
CA PHE A 224 -21.90 3.60 1.70
C PHE A 224 -23.09 3.07 0.90
N LEU A 225 -23.39 3.68 -0.26
CA LEU A 225 -24.46 3.23 -1.14
C LEU A 225 -24.14 1.84 -1.72
N ASN A 226 -22.89 1.62 -2.14
CA ASN A 226 -22.43 0.34 -2.66
C ASN A 226 -22.58 -0.78 -1.62
N GLU A 227 -22.18 -0.53 -0.37
CA GLU A 227 -22.31 -1.50 0.73
C GLU A 227 -23.78 -1.73 1.11
N GLY A 228 -24.57 -0.65 1.23
CA GLY A 228 -25.98 -0.72 1.62
C GLY A 228 -26.88 -1.43 0.60
N TYR A 229 -26.61 -1.23 -0.70
CA TYR A 229 -27.43 -1.77 -1.80
C TYR A 229 -26.77 -2.91 -2.57
N LYS A 230 -25.60 -3.40 -2.14
CA LYS A 230 -24.87 -4.55 -2.72
C LYS A 230 -24.75 -4.48 -4.25
N GLY A 231 -24.34 -3.31 -4.77
CA GLY A 231 -24.05 -3.10 -6.20
C GLY A 231 -25.21 -2.67 -7.10
N TYR A 232 -26.39 -2.36 -6.54
CA TYR A 232 -27.61 -1.87 -7.22
C TYR A 232 -28.20 -2.85 -8.26
N ASN A 233 -29.52 -2.95 -8.37
CA ASN A 233 -30.13 -3.52 -9.58
C ASN A 233 -30.57 -2.39 -10.53
N PHE A 234 -30.58 -2.66 -11.82
CA PHE A 234 -31.16 -1.74 -12.80
C PHE A 234 -32.68 -1.69 -12.68
N SER A 235 -33.31 -2.80 -12.29
CA SER A 235 -34.75 -2.87 -11.98
C SER A 235 -35.18 -1.90 -10.88
N ASP A 236 -34.31 -1.66 -9.88
CA ASP A 236 -34.58 -0.72 -8.79
C ASP A 236 -34.66 0.75 -9.27
N VAL A 237 -34.04 1.05 -10.42
CA VAL A 237 -34.08 2.39 -11.04
C VAL A 237 -35.32 2.54 -11.92
N HIS A 238 -35.57 1.56 -12.79
CA HIS A 238 -36.73 1.58 -13.70
C HIS A 238 -36.99 0.19 -14.27
N GLU A 239 -38.25 -0.25 -14.32
CA GLU A 239 -38.65 -1.58 -14.80
C GLU A 239 -38.15 -1.89 -16.23
N ALA A 240 -38.15 -0.89 -17.12
CA ALA A 240 -37.65 -1.04 -18.50
C ALA A 240 -36.14 -1.39 -18.60
N LEU A 241 -35.37 -1.25 -17.53
CA LEU A 241 -33.94 -1.58 -17.50
C LEU A 241 -33.67 -2.97 -16.91
N THR A 242 -34.70 -3.72 -16.51
CA THR A 242 -34.55 -5.05 -15.88
C THR A 242 -33.76 -6.03 -16.74
N TRP A 243 -33.89 -5.97 -18.06
CA TRP A 243 -33.10 -6.81 -18.99
C TRP A 243 -31.59 -6.61 -18.86
N LEU A 244 -31.13 -5.46 -18.33
CA LEU A 244 -29.70 -5.25 -18.08
C LEU A 244 -29.20 -6.08 -16.90
N ASP A 245 -30.07 -6.45 -15.95
CA ASP A 245 -29.71 -7.28 -14.80
C ASP A 245 -29.52 -8.76 -15.17
N ASP A 246 -29.94 -9.19 -16.37
CA ASP A 246 -29.77 -10.58 -16.83
C ASP A 246 -28.30 -10.94 -17.10
N ASN A 247 -27.46 -9.96 -17.45
CA ASN A 247 -26.04 -10.15 -17.71
C ASN A 247 -25.19 -9.53 -16.60
N THR A 248 -24.95 -10.29 -15.53
CA THR A 248 -24.16 -9.86 -14.37
C THR A 248 -22.65 -10.14 -14.48
N GLY A 249 -22.20 -10.81 -15.55
CA GLY A 249 -20.81 -11.26 -15.67
C GLY A 249 -20.44 -12.42 -14.72
N MET A 250 -19.14 -12.65 -14.55
CA MET A 250 -18.59 -13.71 -13.69
C MET A 250 -18.85 -13.46 -12.19
N ASP A 251 -18.81 -12.21 -11.75
CA ASP A 251 -19.07 -11.82 -10.36
C ASP A 251 -20.05 -10.66 -10.32
N ARG A 252 -21.11 -10.79 -9.52
CA ARG A 252 -22.10 -9.74 -9.34
C ARG A 252 -21.60 -8.63 -8.40
N ARG A 253 -20.61 -8.90 -7.55
CA ARG A 253 -20.09 -8.00 -6.51
C ARG A 253 -19.03 -7.01 -7.03
N TRP A 254 -19.34 -6.31 -8.12
CA TRP A 254 -18.47 -5.26 -8.65
C TRP A 254 -18.18 -4.16 -7.62
N ASP A 255 -19.13 -3.91 -6.71
CA ASP A 255 -19.09 -2.94 -5.62
C ASP A 255 -17.89 -3.15 -4.67
N VAL A 256 -17.52 -4.41 -4.41
CA VAL A 256 -16.42 -4.76 -3.49
C VAL A 256 -15.07 -4.38 -4.10
N HIS A 257 -14.86 -4.68 -5.37
CA HIS A 257 -13.62 -4.37 -6.09
C HIS A 257 -13.51 -2.87 -6.41
N PHE A 258 -14.64 -2.22 -6.61
CA PHE A 258 -14.71 -0.79 -6.87
C PHE A 258 -14.13 0.06 -5.73
N ASN A 259 -14.05 -0.46 -4.50
CA ASN A 259 -13.40 0.23 -3.38
C ASN A 259 -11.94 0.63 -3.69
N PHE A 260 -11.19 -0.19 -4.44
CA PHE A 260 -9.83 0.18 -4.88
C PHE A 260 -9.86 1.26 -5.98
N THR A 261 -10.82 1.18 -6.90
CA THR A 261 -11.04 2.21 -7.93
C THR A 261 -11.39 3.55 -7.31
N MET A 262 -12.24 3.58 -6.28
CA MET A 262 -12.62 4.79 -5.55
C MET A 262 -11.40 5.59 -5.08
N LEU A 263 -10.41 4.91 -4.48
CA LEU A 263 -9.16 5.54 -4.03
C LEU A 263 -8.36 6.15 -5.20
N ARG A 264 -8.40 5.54 -6.39
CA ARG A 264 -7.81 6.12 -7.60
C ARG A 264 -8.56 7.36 -8.07
N LEU A 265 -9.89 7.36 -7.99
CA LEU A 265 -10.68 8.54 -8.37
C LEU A 265 -10.33 9.72 -7.48
N VAL A 266 -10.24 9.49 -6.16
CA VAL A 266 -9.77 10.49 -5.20
C VAL A 266 -8.35 10.96 -5.55
N SER A 267 -7.42 10.03 -5.81
CA SER A 267 -6.04 10.38 -6.17
C SER A 267 -5.98 11.29 -7.40
N TYR A 268 -6.72 10.96 -8.48
CA TYR A 268 -6.74 11.79 -9.68
C TYR A 268 -7.23 13.21 -9.39
N ASN A 269 -8.35 13.34 -8.66
CA ASN A 269 -8.95 14.65 -8.38
C ASN A 269 -8.02 15.50 -7.51
N LEU A 270 -7.35 14.91 -6.51
CA LEU A 270 -6.38 15.62 -5.68
C LEU A 270 -5.11 15.99 -6.45
N ASP A 271 -4.57 15.08 -7.26
CA ASP A 271 -3.42 15.36 -8.14
C ASP A 271 -3.76 16.51 -9.12
N TYR A 272 -4.98 16.51 -9.67
CA TYR A 272 -5.46 17.58 -10.54
C TYR A 272 -5.64 18.91 -9.79
N TYR A 273 -6.22 18.89 -8.58
CA TYR A 273 -6.38 20.09 -7.74
C TYR A 273 -5.03 20.75 -7.45
N TRP A 274 -4.06 19.97 -6.98
CA TRP A 274 -2.75 20.48 -6.60
C TRP A 274 -1.92 20.90 -7.80
N SER A 275 -2.16 20.36 -9.00
CA SER A 275 -1.51 20.83 -10.22
C SER A 275 -1.70 22.33 -10.52
N PHE A 276 -2.75 22.96 -9.96
CA PHE A 276 -3.00 24.41 -10.06
C PHE A 276 -2.47 25.22 -8.87
N ASN A 277 -2.28 24.59 -7.71
CA ASN A 277 -2.00 25.27 -6.45
C ASN A 277 -0.54 25.11 -5.99
N SER A 278 0.27 24.30 -6.67
CA SER A 278 1.71 24.25 -6.46
C SER A 278 2.40 25.50 -7.01
N ASP A 279 3.44 25.98 -6.33
CA ASP A 279 4.22 27.16 -6.74
C ASP A 279 4.65 27.07 -8.22
N HIS A 280 4.22 28.04 -9.02
CA HIS A 280 4.21 27.96 -10.48
C HIS A 280 5.61 27.82 -11.10
N GLU A 281 6.62 28.47 -10.51
CA GLU A 281 8.02 28.41 -10.98
C GLU A 281 8.70 27.07 -10.65
N LEU A 282 8.52 26.57 -9.42
CA LEU A 282 9.05 25.27 -9.00
C LEU A 282 8.37 24.12 -9.76
N ALA A 283 7.07 24.23 -10.02
CA ALA A 283 6.30 23.23 -10.75
C ALA A 283 6.72 23.14 -12.22
N LEU A 284 7.18 24.22 -12.87
CA LEU A 284 7.60 24.19 -14.27
C LEU A 284 8.98 23.56 -14.44
N GLU A 285 9.96 23.90 -13.59
CA GLU A 285 11.29 23.27 -13.62
C GLU A 285 11.24 21.77 -13.25
N ASP A 286 10.42 21.39 -12.26
CA ASP A 286 10.26 19.97 -11.91
C ASP A 286 9.52 19.20 -13.02
N ARG A 287 8.47 19.76 -13.67
CA ARG A 287 7.64 19.08 -14.69
C ARG A 287 8.42 18.54 -15.89
N ASP A 288 9.38 19.30 -16.41
CA ASP A 288 10.12 18.93 -17.63
C ASP A 288 11.30 18.00 -17.35
N ARG A 289 11.65 17.82 -16.08
CA ARG A 289 12.74 16.93 -15.65
C ARG A 289 12.28 15.48 -15.59
N THR A 290 13.14 14.56 -16.03
CA THR A 290 12.92 13.12 -15.83
C THR A 290 13.06 12.77 -14.34
N PRO A 291 12.02 12.17 -13.70
CA PRO A 291 12.08 11.81 -12.28
C PRO A 291 13.22 10.83 -12.00
N SER A 292 14.08 11.17 -11.03
CA SER A 292 15.25 10.36 -10.70
C SER A 292 14.92 9.18 -9.78
N ASN A 293 13.88 9.31 -8.95
CA ASN A 293 13.45 8.32 -7.97
C ASN A 293 11.91 8.21 -7.92
N ASP A 294 11.40 7.20 -7.20
CA ASP A 294 9.96 6.92 -7.12
C ASP A 294 9.16 8.01 -6.41
N LYS A 295 9.77 8.67 -5.41
CA LYS A 295 9.15 9.78 -4.68
C LYS A 295 8.93 11.01 -5.56
N GLU A 296 9.91 11.35 -6.38
CA GLU A 296 9.79 12.42 -7.39
C GLU A 296 8.66 12.09 -8.37
N ARG A 297 8.55 10.82 -8.79
CA ARG A 297 7.47 10.32 -9.66
C ARG A 297 6.06 10.55 -9.09
N VAL A 298 5.91 10.42 -7.77
CA VAL A 298 4.62 10.61 -7.07
C VAL A 298 4.31 12.10 -6.85
N SER A 299 5.32 12.91 -6.53
CA SER A 299 5.15 14.31 -6.12
C SER A 299 5.15 15.29 -7.29
N GLN A 300 5.81 14.97 -8.40
CA GLN A 300 5.86 15.79 -9.59
C GLN A 300 4.50 15.76 -10.31
N PRO A 301 3.87 16.92 -10.55
CA PRO A 301 2.60 16.97 -11.27
C PRO A 301 2.78 16.57 -12.74
N ALA A 302 1.79 15.88 -13.30
CA ALA A 302 1.75 15.57 -14.73
C ALA A 302 1.56 16.84 -15.59
N PHE A 303 1.76 16.74 -16.90
CA PHE A 303 1.50 17.87 -17.79
C PHE A 303 0.00 18.21 -17.81
N ALA A 304 -0.33 19.50 -17.99
CA ALA A 304 -1.71 19.96 -17.98
C ALA A 304 -2.63 19.21 -18.97
N GLY A 305 -2.09 18.84 -20.15
CA GLY A 305 -2.81 18.06 -21.17
C GLY A 305 -3.05 16.60 -20.82
N ASP A 306 -2.29 16.05 -19.86
CA ASP A 306 -2.44 14.64 -19.43
C ASP A 306 -3.61 14.43 -18.49
N TYR A 307 -4.09 15.49 -17.84
CA TYR A 307 -5.32 15.44 -17.08
C TYR A 307 -6.53 15.40 -18.02
N CYS A 308 -6.61 14.43 -18.93
CA CYS A 308 -7.71 14.21 -19.86
C CYS A 308 -8.54 12.97 -19.47
N PHE A 309 -9.74 12.86 -20.03
CA PHE A 309 -10.67 11.78 -19.68
C PHE A 309 -10.13 10.40 -20.05
N THR A 310 -9.49 10.29 -21.22
CA THR A 310 -8.91 9.04 -21.72
C THR A 310 -7.90 8.44 -20.74
N TYR A 311 -6.94 9.25 -20.27
CA TYR A 311 -5.90 8.77 -19.36
C TYR A 311 -6.45 8.54 -17.95
N TYR A 312 -7.42 9.33 -17.53
CA TYR A 312 -8.13 9.13 -16.28
C TYR A 312 -8.84 7.76 -16.23
N VAL A 313 -9.61 7.41 -17.25
CA VAL A 313 -10.30 6.11 -17.30
C VAL A 313 -9.29 4.96 -17.40
N ALA A 314 -8.22 5.13 -18.20
CA ALA A 314 -7.16 4.13 -18.30
C ALA A 314 -6.48 3.85 -16.95
N PHE A 315 -6.26 4.90 -16.16
CA PHE A 315 -5.71 4.81 -14.80
C PHE A 315 -6.70 4.18 -13.82
N ALA A 316 -7.93 4.68 -13.78
CA ALA A 316 -8.96 4.24 -12.84
C ALA A 316 -9.28 2.74 -13.03
N LEU A 317 -9.33 2.29 -14.29
CA LEU A 317 -9.75 0.94 -14.67
C LEU A 317 -8.58 0.02 -15.03
N TYR A 318 -7.34 0.41 -14.76
CA TYR A 318 -6.15 -0.38 -15.09
C TYR A 318 -6.23 -1.82 -14.56
N ALA A 319 -6.45 -2.77 -15.47
CA ALA A 319 -6.80 -4.16 -15.15
C ALA A 319 -5.84 -4.87 -14.19
N PRO A 320 -4.49 -4.77 -14.35
CA PRO A 320 -3.54 -5.45 -13.45
C PRO A 320 -3.65 -5.07 -11.99
N LEU A 321 -4.25 -3.93 -11.67
CA LEU A 321 -4.42 -3.47 -10.29
C LEU A 321 -5.90 -3.22 -9.94
N TYR A 322 -6.85 -3.53 -10.83
CA TYR A 322 -8.27 -3.20 -10.64
C TYR A 322 -8.91 -3.98 -9.48
N VAL A 323 -8.83 -5.31 -9.53
CA VAL A 323 -9.52 -6.21 -8.58
C VAL A 323 -8.90 -6.13 -7.19
N ALA A 324 -7.58 -6.14 -7.15
CA ALA A 324 -6.75 -5.90 -5.99
C ALA A 324 -5.38 -5.42 -6.49
N GLY A 325 -4.64 -4.68 -5.67
CA GLY A 325 -3.37 -4.11 -6.11
C GLY A 325 -2.98 -2.91 -5.25
N PRO A 326 -1.68 -2.60 -5.12
CA PRO A 326 -1.27 -1.39 -4.42
C PRO A 326 -1.88 -0.16 -5.09
N ILE A 327 -2.30 0.81 -4.28
CA ILE A 327 -2.82 2.07 -4.80
C ILE A 327 -1.64 2.92 -5.25
N MET A 328 -1.65 3.25 -6.54
CA MET A 328 -0.71 4.14 -7.19
C MET A 328 -1.41 5.47 -7.47
N THR A 329 -0.67 6.58 -7.39
CA THR A 329 -1.22 7.90 -7.70
C THR A 329 -1.33 8.12 -9.21
N PHE A 330 -2.14 9.10 -9.64
CA PHE A 330 -2.30 9.37 -11.06
C PHE A 330 -1.01 9.92 -11.67
N ASN A 331 -0.35 10.84 -10.96
CA ASN A 331 0.93 11.41 -11.40
C ASN A 331 1.99 10.31 -11.61
N ASP A 332 2.07 9.35 -10.68
CA ASP A 332 2.99 8.22 -10.79
C ASP A 332 2.70 7.36 -12.03
N PHE A 333 1.44 6.98 -12.24
CA PHE A 333 1.02 6.19 -13.39
C PHE A 333 1.38 6.87 -14.73
N ILE A 334 1.06 8.16 -14.89
CA ILE A 334 1.35 8.92 -16.10
C ILE A 334 2.85 9.09 -16.31
N SER A 335 3.58 9.39 -15.24
CA SER A 335 5.04 9.53 -15.31
C SER A 335 5.70 8.25 -15.82
N GLN A 336 5.22 7.07 -15.42
CA GLN A 336 5.79 5.80 -15.90
C GLN A 336 5.49 5.52 -17.38
N LEU A 337 4.37 6.02 -17.90
CA LEU A 337 4.06 5.93 -19.33
C LEU A 337 4.89 6.91 -20.17
N ARG A 338 5.22 8.09 -19.64
CA ARG A 338 6.08 9.08 -20.30
C ARG A 338 7.57 8.75 -20.23
N TYR A 339 7.99 8.27 -19.07
CA TYR A 339 9.39 7.94 -18.78
C TYR A 339 9.51 6.44 -18.44
N PRO A 340 9.27 5.54 -19.42
CA PRO A 340 9.29 4.11 -19.17
C PRO A 340 10.67 3.64 -18.74
N LYS A 341 10.74 3.00 -17.58
CA LYS A 341 11.96 2.38 -17.05
C LYS A 341 11.98 0.89 -17.40
N THR A 342 13.14 0.39 -17.78
CA THR A 342 13.34 -1.06 -17.97
C THR A 342 13.55 -1.70 -16.61
N ILE A 343 12.60 -2.54 -16.19
CA ILE A 343 12.71 -3.30 -14.95
C ILE A 343 13.73 -4.43 -15.17
N PRO A 344 14.79 -4.54 -14.35
CA PRO A 344 15.80 -5.57 -14.53
C PRO A 344 15.24 -6.96 -14.24
N THR A 345 15.59 -7.95 -15.08
CA THR A 345 15.11 -9.35 -14.97
C THR A 345 15.39 -9.96 -13.60
N LYS A 346 16.51 -9.61 -12.96
CA LYS A 346 16.84 -10.05 -11.60
C LYS A 346 15.77 -9.63 -10.58
N THR A 347 15.27 -8.41 -10.67
CA THR A 347 14.20 -7.90 -9.79
C THR A 347 12.91 -8.65 -10.06
N LEU A 348 12.55 -8.85 -11.33
CA LEU A 348 11.37 -9.61 -11.71
C LEU A 348 11.41 -11.05 -11.18
N LEU A 349 12.51 -11.77 -11.39
CA LEU A 349 12.70 -13.14 -10.90
C LEU A 349 12.62 -13.22 -9.37
N MET A 350 13.15 -12.21 -8.68
CA MET A 350 13.04 -12.10 -7.22
C MET A 350 11.58 -11.94 -6.78
N TRP A 351 10.77 -11.16 -7.50
CA TRP A 351 9.34 -11.00 -7.21
C TRP A 351 8.54 -12.27 -7.49
N VAL A 352 8.86 -12.99 -8.57
CA VAL A 352 8.29 -14.31 -8.85
C VAL A 352 8.63 -15.28 -7.71
N ALA A 353 9.90 -15.37 -7.32
CA ALA A 353 10.35 -16.24 -6.24
C ALA A 353 9.67 -15.89 -4.90
N ARG A 354 9.53 -14.60 -4.58
CA ARG A 354 8.81 -14.12 -3.38
C ARG A 354 7.33 -14.51 -3.40
N LEU A 355 6.67 -14.44 -4.55
CA LEU A 355 5.27 -14.86 -4.68
C LEU A 355 5.12 -16.37 -4.51
N ILE A 356 5.94 -17.17 -5.19
CA ILE A 356 5.94 -18.63 -5.07
C ILE A 356 6.20 -19.05 -3.63
N PHE A 357 7.21 -18.47 -2.98
CA PHE A 357 7.51 -18.77 -1.58
C PHE A 357 6.31 -18.47 -0.66
N SER A 358 5.64 -17.33 -0.85
CA SER A 358 4.46 -16.98 -0.07
C SER A 358 3.28 -17.92 -0.35
N LEU A 359 3.05 -18.31 -1.60
CA LEU A 359 2.03 -19.30 -1.97
C LEU A 359 2.28 -20.65 -1.30
N LEU A 360 3.52 -21.17 -1.40
CA LEU A 360 3.91 -22.41 -0.75
C LEU A 360 3.78 -22.33 0.77
N THR A 361 4.11 -21.19 1.36
CA THR A 361 3.92 -20.95 2.80
C THR A 361 2.44 -21.02 3.18
N MET A 362 1.56 -20.37 2.42
CA MET A 362 0.11 -20.39 2.68
C MET A 362 -0.48 -21.79 2.51
N GLU A 363 -0.08 -22.52 1.46
CA GLU A 363 -0.47 -23.92 1.29
C GLU A 363 0.03 -24.75 2.47
N PHE A 364 1.30 -24.65 2.85
CA PHE A 364 1.85 -25.41 3.98
C PHE A 364 1.09 -25.13 5.27
N VAL A 365 0.88 -23.86 5.63
CA VAL A 365 0.20 -23.49 6.87
C VAL A 365 -1.24 -24.02 6.89
N ASN A 366 -2.00 -23.89 5.80
CA ASN A 366 -3.39 -24.38 5.77
C ASN A 366 -3.51 -25.91 5.74
N HIS A 367 -2.48 -26.65 5.35
CA HIS A 367 -2.44 -28.11 5.52
C HIS A 367 -1.99 -28.51 6.93
N TYR A 368 -1.10 -27.72 7.54
CA TYR A 368 -0.54 -27.99 8.86
C TYR A 368 -1.48 -27.59 9.99
N MET A 369 -2.22 -26.49 9.86
CA MET A 369 -3.09 -25.98 10.92
C MET A 369 -4.38 -25.35 10.37
N TYR A 370 -5.52 -25.73 10.95
CA TYR A 370 -6.86 -25.42 10.42
C TYR A 370 -7.54 -24.22 11.10
N MET A 371 -6.80 -23.11 11.20
CA MET A 371 -7.14 -21.98 12.05
C MET A 371 -8.41 -21.25 11.65
N VAL A 372 -8.69 -21.08 10.36
CA VAL A 372 -9.87 -20.35 9.89
C VAL A 372 -11.13 -21.20 10.08
N ALA A 373 -11.04 -22.51 9.83
CA ALA A 373 -12.14 -23.44 10.05
C ALA A 373 -12.55 -23.49 11.53
N ILE A 374 -11.57 -23.55 12.44
CA ILE A 374 -11.79 -23.46 13.89
C ILE A 374 -12.41 -22.11 14.25
N SER A 375 -11.86 -21.00 13.74
CA SER A 375 -12.39 -19.65 13.96
C SER A 375 -13.87 -19.50 13.59
N LYS A 376 -14.27 -20.08 12.45
CA LYS A 376 -15.65 -19.99 11.95
C LYS A 376 -16.66 -20.80 12.74
N THR A 377 -16.21 -21.92 13.31
CA THR A 377 -17.06 -22.84 14.07
C THR A 377 -16.97 -22.62 15.57
N GLN A 378 -16.07 -21.74 16.01
CA GLN A 378 -15.79 -21.48 17.41
C GLN A 378 -15.41 -22.75 18.19
N ALA A 379 -14.69 -23.66 17.53
CA ALA A 379 -14.41 -25.00 18.01
C ALA A 379 -13.16 -25.06 18.90
N TRP A 380 -13.25 -24.48 20.09
CA TRP A 380 -12.17 -24.44 21.10
C TRP A 380 -12.69 -24.71 22.51
N ASP A 381 -13.76 -25.50 22.63
CA ASP A 381 -14.29 -25.87 23.94
C ASP A 381 -13.22 -26.66 24.72
N ASP A 382 -12.99 -26.26 25.97
CA ASP A 382 -11.96 -26.81 26.87
C ASP A 382 -10.50 -26.66 26.38
N ASP A 383 -10.25 -25.92 25.30
CA ASP A 383 -8.89 -25.58 24.89
C ASP A 383 -8.23 -24.65 25.91
N THR A 384 -6.92 -24.82 26.07
CA THR A 384 -6.14 -23.94 26.96
C THR A 384 -6.11 -22.50 26.44
N ILE A 385 -5.97 -21.53 27.36
CA ILE A 385 -5.83 -20.11 27.01
C ILE A 385 -4.73 -19.88 25.96
N LEU A 386 -3.63 -20.65 26.04
CA LEU A 386 -2.54 -20.58 25.06
C LEU A 386 -2.99 -21.05 23.67
N GLN A 387 -3.74 -22.15 23.57
CA GLN A 387 -4.27 -22.63 22.28
C GLN A 387 -5.23 -21.62 21.66
N ILE A 388 -6.15 -21.05 22.45
CA ILE A 388 -7.07 -20.00 21.97
C ILE A 388 -6.30 -18.77 21.49
N ALA A 389 -5.27 -18.35 22.24
CA ALA A 389 -4.39 -17.26 21.82
C ALA A 389 -3.63 -17.57 20.52
N MET A 390 -3.17 -18.81 20.34
CA MET A 390 -2.53 -19.24 19.09
C MET A 390 -3.51 -19.27 17.91
N ILE A 391 -4.74 -19.76 18.11
CA ILE A 391 -5.80 -19.72 17.09
C ILE A 391 -6.03 -18.28 16.63
N ALA A 392 -6.19 -17.35 17.56
CA ALA A 392 -6.41 -15.94 17.26
C ALA A 392 -5.23 -15.30 16.50
N LEU A 393 -4.01 -15.59 16.95
CA LEU A 393 -2.79 -15.06 16.35
C LEU A 393 -2.56 -15.63 14.95
N PHE A 394 -2.64 -16.94 14.76
CA PHE A 394 -2.40 -17.55 13.46
C PHE A 394 -3.52 -17.26 12.47
N ASN A 395 -4.76 -17.08 12.92
CA ASN A 395 -5.84 -16.56 12.08
C ASN A 395 -5.49 -15.14 11.57
N LEU A 396 -4.97 -14.26 12.43
CA LEU A 396 -4.47 -12.94 12.02
C LEU A 396 -3.29 -13.07 11.02
N VAL A 397 -2.34 -13.96 11.28
CA VAL A 397 -1.20 -14.23 10.36
C VAL A 397 -1.71 -14.70 8.99
N LEU A 398 -2.71 -15.57 8.94
CA LEU A 398 -3.34 -16.03 7.69
C LEU A 398 -4.02 -14.89 6.94
N ILE A 399 -4.69 -13.97 7.65
CA ILE A 399 -5.27 -12.75 7.04
C ILE A 399 -4.18 -11.89 6.40
N TRP A 400 -3.06 -11.69 7.09
CA TRP A 400 -1.93 -10.95 6.52
C TRP A 400 -1.29 -11.67 5.33
N LEU A 401 -1.12 -12.99 5.43
CA LEU A 401 -0.51 -13.80 4.40
C LEU A 401 -1.36 -13.83 3.12
N LYS A 402 -2.68 -13.99 3.22
CA LYS A 402 -3.58 -13.94 2.05
C LYS A 402 -3.52 -12.57 1.35
N LEU A 403 -3.58 -11.48 2.11
CA LEU A 403 -3.53 -10.12 1.56
C LEU A 403 -2.19 -9.87 0.87
N LEU A 404 -1.09 -10.29 1.50
CA LEU A 404 0.26 -10.18 0.95
C LEU A 404 0.40 -10.95 -0.37
N ILE A 405 -0.15 -12.16 -0.47
CA ILE A 405 -0.09 -12.96 -1.70
C ILE A 405 -0.89 -12.30 -2.81
N ILE A 406 -2.14 -11.92 -2.54
CA ILE A 406 -3.01 -11.26 -3.51
C ILE A 406 -2.33 -9.99 -4.02
N TRP A 407 -1.81 -9.15 -3.13
CA TRP A 407 -1.08 -7.94 -3.54
C TRP A 407 0.18 -8.22 -4.33
N ARG A 408 0.98 -9.21 -3.94
CA ARG A 408 2.20 -9.58 -4.67
C ARG A 408 1.87 -10.10 -6.06
N PHE A 409 0.78 -10.85 -6.23
CA PHE A 409 0.33 -11.32 -7.53
C PHE A 409 -0.01 -10.16 -8.47
N PHE A 410 -0.92 -9.27 -8.06
CA PHE A 410 -1.34 -8.14 -8.89
C PHE A 410 -0.22 -7.12 -9.11
N ARG A 411 0.67 -6.92 -8.13
CA ARG A 411 1.88 -6.13 -8.34
C ARG A 411 2.84 -6.78 -9.33
N LEU A 412 3.03 -8.10 -9.27
CA LEU A 412 3.85 -8.81 -10.26
C LEU A 412 3.26 -8.69 -11.67
N TRP A 413 1.93 -8.74 -11.79
CA TRP A 413 1.24 -8.47 -13.06
C TRP A 413 1.59 -7.07 -13.59
N ALA A 414 1.45 -6.02 -12.78
CA ALA A 414 1.83 -4.67 -13.18
C ALA A 414 3.34 -4.55 -13.53
N LEU A 415 4.23 -5.20 -12.76
CA LEU A 415 5.67 -5.20 -13.03
C LEU A 415 6.00 -5.89 -14.36
N LEU A 416 5.34 -7.00 -14.69
CA LEU A 416 5.49 -7.67 -15.99
C LEU A 416 5.02 -6.78 -17.15
N ASP A 417 4.05 -5.90 -16.90
CA ASP A 417 3.56 -4.89 -17.85
C ASP A 417 4.46 -3.64 -17.93
N GLY A 418 5.51 -3.55 -17.11
CA GLY A 418 6.41 -2.41 -17.06
C GLY A 418 5.92 -1.24 -16.20
N ILE A 419 4.95 -1.48 -15.31
CA ILE A 419 4.44 -0.50 -14.33
C ILE A 419 4.85 -0.93 -12.93
N GLU A 420 5.68 -0.10 -12.29
CA GLU A 420 6.17 -0.25 -10.93
C GLU A 420 5.15 0.30 -9.93
N ALA A 421 4.21 -0.56 -9.52
CA ALA A 421 3.29 -0.26 -8.43
C ALA A 421 4.03 -0.19 -7.08
N PRO A 422 3.61 0.70 -6.16
CA PRO A 422 4.26 0.86 -4.87
C PRO A 422 4.19 -0.43 -4.04
N GLU A 423 5.19 -0.66 -3.20
CA GLU A 423 5.14 -1.72 -2.19
C GLU A 423 4.55 -1.13 -0.91
N ASN A 424 3.40 -1.64 -0.46
CA ASN A 424 2.73 -1.09 0.71
C ASN A 424 3.46 -1.48 2.00
N MET A 425 4.43 -0.65 2.39
CA MET A 425 5.07 -0.59 3.71
C MET A 425 5.94 0.67 3.74
N ILE A 426 5.29 1.80 4.00
CA ILE A 426 5.96 3.09 4.20
C ILE A 426 6.68 3.05 5.55
N ARG A 427 7.89 3.58 5.58
CA ARG A 427 8.84 3.49 6.68
C ARG A 427 8.94 4.84 7.41
N CYS A 428 8.90 4.83 8.74
CA CYS A 428 9.28 5.98 9.56
C CYS A 428 10.42 5.58 10.49
N TRP A 429 11.57 6.23 10.35
CA TRP A 429 12.76 5.96 11.18
C TRP A 429 13.14 7.20 11.96
N GLY A 430 13.31 7.02 13.27
CA GLY A 430 14.05 7.92 14.14
C GLY A 430 15.45 7.36 14.38
N SER A 431 16.44 8.22 14.60
CA SER A 431 17.86 7.85 14.73
C SER A 431 18.31 7.56 16.17
N TRP A 432 17.42 7.61 17.17
CA TRP A 432 17.78 7.46 18.58
C TRP A 432 17.91 5.98 19.03
N PRO A 433 18.93 5.56 19.81
CA PRO A 433 19.16 4.15 20.15
C PRO A 433 18.02 3.45 20.89
N TYR A 434 17.28 4.18 21.74
CA TYR A 434 16.13 3.65 22.48
C TYR A 434 14.81 3.72 21.68
N TYR A 435 14.80 4.46 20.56
CA TYR A 435 13.64 4.58 19.69
C TYR A 435 13.17 3.20 19.18
N ARG A 436 14.09 2.27 18.92
CA ARG A 436 13.72 0.92 18.49
C ARG A 436 12.90 0.16 19.53
N HIS A 437 13.17 0.35 20.82
CA HIS A 437 12.43 -0.32 21.88
C HIS A 437 11.05 0.32 22.05
N LEU A 438 10.97 1.65 21.98
CA LEU A 438 9.68 2.35 21.98
C LEU A 438 8.82 1.94 20.78
N CYS A 439 9.40 1.87 19.59
CA CYS A 439 8.74 1.36 18.39
C CYS A 439 8.35 -0.12 18.52
N ALA A 440 9.13 -0.94 19.20
CA ALA A 440 8.79 -2.35 19.42
C ALA A 440 7.63 -2.50 20.41
N VAL A 441 7.59 -1.68 21.47
CA VAL A 441 6.43 -1.60 22.38
C VAL A 441 5.19 -1.12 21.61
N GLY A 442 5.34 -0.09 20.77
CA GLY A 442 4.27 0.38 19.88
C GLY A 442 3.80 -0.71 18.90
N ALA A 443 4.73 -1.49 18.34
CA ALA A 443 4.43 -2.60 17.45
C ALA A 443 3.67 -3.72 18.19
N VAL A 444 4.08 -4.07 19.40
CA VAL A 444 3.38 -5.03 20.27
C VAL A 444 1.95 -4.53 20.53
N GLY A 445 1.79 -3.27 20.96
CA GLY A 445 0.48 -2.68 21.20
C GLY A 445 -0.42 -2.69 19.96
N ASN A 446 0.13 -2.33 18.79
CA ASN A 446 -0.61 -2.38 17.54
C ASN A 446 -1.02 -3.81 17.15
N ILE A 447 -0.11 -4.78 17.29
CA ILE A 447 -0.41 -6.19 17.01
C ILE A 447 -1.49 -6.71 17.95
N LEU A 448 -1.44 -6.38 19.24
CA LEU A 448 -2.51 -6.74 20.19
C LEU A 448 -3.85 -6.14 19.78
N LEU A 449 -3.90 -4.86 19.42
CA LEU A 449 -5.14 -4.23 18.95
C LEU A 449 -5.70 -4.95 17.72
N MET A 450 -4.83 -5.36 16.79
CA MET A 450 -5.26 -6.15 15.63
C MET A 450 -5.73 -7.56 16.00
N ILE A 451 -5.10 -8.23 16.97
CA ILE A 451 -5.55 -9.51 17.48
C ILE A 451 -6.92 -9.35 18.15
N THR A 452 -7.11 -8.33 18.98
CA THR A 452 -8.40 -8.05 19.64
C THR A 452 -9.48 -7.74 18.61
N ALA A 453 -9.18 -6.90 17.61
CA ALA A 453 -10.12 -6.62 16.52
C ALA A 453 -10.45 -7.90 15.72
N ASN A 454 -9.46 -8.76 15.49
CA ASN A 454 -9.67 -10.04 14.83
C ASN A 454 -10.55 -10.98 15.67
N LEU A 455 -10.33 -11.05 16.97
CA LEU A 455 -11.15 -11.83 17.90
C LEU A 455 -12.60 -11.36 17.89
N VAL A 456 -12.83 -10.05 18.02
CA VAL A 456 -14.17 -9.45 18.01
C VAL A 456 -14.85 -9.65 16.65
N GLY A 457 -14.13 -9.46 15.55
CA GLY A 457 -14.71 -9.46 14.20
C GLY A 457 -14.87 -10.85 13.57
N PHE A 458 -13.99 -11.79 13.90
CA PHE A 458 -13.87 -13.06 13.15
C PHE A 458 -13.87 -14.32 14.02
N CYS A 459 -13.62 -14.22 15.33
CA CYS A 459 -13.52 -15.41 16.20
C CYS A 459 -14.68 -15.50 17.20
N THR A 460 -14.71 -14.64 18.22
CA THR A 460 -15.49 -14.84 19.45
C THR A 460 -16.59 -13.80 19.65
N GLY A 461 -16.61 -12.73 18.85
CA GLY A 461 -17.53 -11.62 19.06
C GLY A 461 -17.16 -10.76 20.29
N LEU A 462 -17.97 -9.75 20.57
CA LEU A 462 -17.70 -8.79 21.65
C LEU A 462 -17.71 -9.45 23.03
N GLU A 463 -18.75 -10.24 23.32
CA GLU A 463 -18.91 -10.88 24.64
C GLU A 463 -17.88 -11.99 24.88
N GLY A 464 -17.60 -12.83 23.88
CA GLY A 464 -16.56 -13.85 23.99
C GLY A 464 -15.16 -13.23 24.16
N THR A 465 -14.86 -12.13 23.48
CA THR A 465 -13.58 -11.42 23.67
C THR A 465 -13.46 -10.85 25.08
N LYS A 466 -14.53 -10.29 25.65
CA LYS A 466 -14.52 -9.79 27.04
C LYS A 466 -14.24 -10.91 28.04
N MET A 467 -14.87 -12.07 27.88
CA MET A 467 -14.65 -13.23 28.74
C MET A 467 -13.19 -13.71 28.68
N LEU A 468 -12.64 -13.85 27.47
CA LEU A 468 -11.25 -14.25 27.28
C LEU A 468 -10.27 -13.26 27.93
N ILE A 469 -10.48 -11.94 27.73
CA ILE A 469 -9.64 -10.92 28.37
C ILE A 469 -9.75 -11.01 29.90
N ALA A 470 -10.96 -11.15 30.43
CA ALA A 470 -11.16 -11.29 31.87
C ALA A 470 -10.41 -12.50 32.43
N GLU A 471 -10.49 -13.66 31.76
CA GLU A 471 -9.81 -14.88 32.16
C GLU A 471 -8.29 -14.77 32.07
N MET A 472 -7.77 -14.08 31.04
CA MET A 472 -6.34 -13.80 30.90
C MET A 472 -5.77 -12.97 32.06
N PHE A 473 -6.55 -12.05 32.63
CA PHE A 473 -6.13 -11.22 33.75
C PHE A 473 -6.50 -11.80 35.12
N SER A 474 -7.44 -12.74 35.20
CA SER A 474 -7.83 -13.38 36.47
C SER A 474 -7.05 -14.65 36.80
N SER A 475 -6.51 -15.35 35.79
CA SER A 475 -5.74 -16.59 35.97
C SER A 475 -4.23 -16.34 35.94
N THR A 476 -3.49 -16.93 36.88
CA THR A 476 -2.02 -16.90 36.88
C THR A 476 -1.45 -17.48 35.58
N GLN A 477 -2.06 -18.54 35.06
CA GLN A 477 -1.65 -19.15 33.79
C GLN A 477 -1.94 -18.20 32.61
N GLY A 478 -3.10 -17.54 32.61
CA GLY A 478 -3.47 -16.54 31.62
C GLY A 478 -2.49 -15.37 31.57
N TYR A 479 -2.09 -14.88 32.75
CA TYR A 479 -1.12 -13.78 32.87
C TYR A 479 0.28 -14.17 32.37
N ILE A 480 0.75 -15.39 32.71
CA ILE A 480 2.03 -15.92 32.21
C ILE A 480 1.99 -16.07 30.68
N THR A 481 0.90 -16.64 30.14
CA THR A 481 0.70 -16.77 28.70
C THR A 481 0.71 -15.42 27.99
N LEU A 482 0.03 -14.42 28.55
CA LEU A 482 0.02 -13.06 28.02
C LEU A 482 1.44 -12.47 27.98
N LEU A 483 2.15 -12.46 29.11
CA LEU A 483 3.52 -11.94 29.18
C LEU A 483 4.47 -12.66 28.21
N GLY A 484 4.34 -13.99 28.09
CA GLY A 484 5.10 -14.78 27.13
C GLY A 484 4.83 -14.38 25.68
N CYS A 485 3.56 -14.20 25.31
CA CYS A 485 3.18 -13.73 23.97
C CYS A 485 3.71 -12.32 23.68
N LEU A 486 3.59 -11.39 24.64
CA LEU A 486 4.12 -10.03 24.52
C LEU A 486 5.63 -10.02 24.32
N GLY A 487 6.35 -10.82 25.10
CA GLY A 487 7.80 -10.98 24.96
C GLY A 487 8.19 -11.56 23.60
N ALA A 488 7.49 -12.59 23.12
CA ALA A 488 7.75 -13.19 21.82
C ALA A 488 7.50 -12.21 20.66
N ILE A 489 6.39 -11.46 20.69
CA ILE A 489 6.08 -10.43 19.67
C ILE A 489 7.13 -9.32 19.71
N PHE A 490 7.54 -8.88 20.91
CA PHE A 490 8.59 -7.87 21.07
C PHE A 490 9.91 -8.33 20.44
N VAL A 491 10.35 -9.56 20.71
CA VAL A 491 11.56 -10.14 20.11
C VAL A 491 11.45 -10.20 18.59
N CYS A 492 10.31 -10.64 18.06
CA CYS A 492 10.08 -10.66 16.62
C CYS A 492 10.16 -9.25 16.00
N ALA A 493 9.59 -8.24 16.66
CA ALA A 493 9.66 -6.85 16.22
C ALA A 493 11.11 -6.32 16.20
N GLN A 494 11.92 -6.65 17.24
CA GLN A 494 13.34 -6.26 17.28
C GLN A 494 14.13 -6.87 16.12
N ILE A 495 13.94 -8.17 15.87
CA ILE A 495 14.60 -8.85 14.74
C ILE A 495 14.17 -8.20 13.42
N GLN A 496 12.87 -7.93 13.23
CA GLN A 496 12.37 -7.26 12.02
C GLN A 496 12.99 -5.87 11.83
N PHE A 497 13.10 -5.05 12.88
CA PHE A 497 13.74 -3.73 12.77
C PHE A 497 15.21 -3.82 12.37
N GLU A 498 15.96 -4.79 12.90
CA GLU A 498 17.36 -4.97 12.51
C GLU A 498 17.52 -5.52 11.08
N VAL A 499 16.59 -6.37 10.60
CA VAL A 499 16.51 -6.71 9.16
C VAL A 499 16.38 -5.44 8.33
N ARG A 500 15.49 -4.52 8.72
CA ARG A 500 15.28 -3.27 7.97
C ARG A 500 16.48 -2.33 8.01
N GLU A 501 17.11 -2.15 9.17
CA GLU A 501 18.34 -1.36 9.26
C GLU A 501 19.48 -2.02 8.48
N SER A 502 19.52 -3.36 8.39
CA SER A 502 20.49 -4.06 7.53
C SER A 502 20.27 -3.81 6.04
N GLU A 503 19.01 -3.77 5.58
CA GLU A 503 18.66 -3.40 4.20
C GLU A 503 19.12 -1.97 3.90
N LYS A 504 18.88 -1.05 4.83
CA LYS A 504 19.31 0.37 4.75
C LYS A 504 20.83 0.48 4.64
N ARG A 505 21.59 -0.25 5.47
CA ARG A 505 23.07 -0.31 5.40
C ARG A 505 23.57 -0.83 4.06
N ARG A 506 22.84 -1.75 3.42
CA ARG A 506 23.16 -2.30 2.08
C ARG A 506 22.75 -1.39 0.92
N GLY A 507 22.17 -0.23 1.21
CA GLY A 507 21.65 0.66 0.17
C GLY A 507 20.42 0.09 -0.57
N LEU A 508 19.79 -0.96 -0.05
CA LEU A 508 18.52 -1.49 -0.53
C LEU A 508 17.40 -0.60 0.03
N PHE A 509 17.41 0.62 -0.49
CA PHE A 509 16.47 1.66 -0.15
C PHE A 509 15.17 1.41 -0.92
N LEU A 510 14.21 0.71 -0.31
CA LEU A 510 12.80 0.97 -0.58
C LEU A 510 12.49 2.29 0.12
N ASN A 511 12.90 3.40 -0.50
CA ASN A 511 12.72 4.73 0.05
C ASN A 511 11.26 5.13 -0.05
N CYS A 512 10.79 5.81 0.99
CA CYS A 512 9.51 6.50 1.02
C CYS A 512 9.53 7.74 0.14
#